data_AF-A0A8S2SK14-F1
#
_entry.id   AF-A0A8S2SK14-F1
#
_cell.length_a   1.000
_cell.length_b   1.000
_cell.length_c   1.000
_cell.angle_alpha   90.00
_cell.angle_beta   90.00
_cell.angle_gamma   90.00
#
_symmetry.space_group_name_H-M   'P 1'
#
loop_
_entity.id
_entity.type
_entity.pdbx_description
1 polymer ?
#
loop_
_entity_poly.entity_id
_entity_poly.type
_entity_poly.pdbx_seq_one_letter_code
_entity_poly.pdbx_strand_id
1 'polypeptide(L)'
;QSIVLEVDGQKIPQSLSIARFVAKQFNLAGKDNLEQAKTDAVIDTIAETAEKLGPLIFEEDESKKQIEMKRFITDDLPKQLKDLDTLQSSYGQGAPYFVGNSLTWADLSFYDVSQCLLDIDQNVLEKYPKLKRNREEVAKQPKVAAYLRNRPETSF
;
A
#
# COMPACT_ATOMS: atom_id res chain seq x y z
N GLN A 1 5.99 18.30 -5.08
CA GLN A 1 7.47 18.33 -4.90
C GLN A 1 7.97 16.89 -4.87
N SER A 2 9.26 16.63 -5.14
CA SER A 2 9.85 15.31 -4.89
C SER A 2 10.08 15.12 -3.39
N ILE A 3 9.74 13.94 -2.86
CA ILE A 3 9.96 13.61 -1.44
C ILE A 3 11.45 13.30 -1.23
N VAL A 4 12.02 13.87 -0.17
CA VAL A 4 13.41 13.65 0.28
C VAL A 4 13.40 13.50 1.79
N LEU A 5 14.03 12.45 2.30
CA LEU A 5 14.36 12.30 3.72
C LEU A 5 15.79 12.79 3.95
N GLU A 6 16.03 13.51 5.04
CA GLU A 6 17.37 13.87 5.49
C GLU A 6 17.71 13.10 6.79
N VAL A 7 18.85 12.42 6.82
CA VAL A 7 19.35 11.63 7.95
C VAL A 7 20.84 11.95 8.13
N ASP A 8 21.22 12.50 9.28
CA ASP A 8 22.61 12.90 9.59
C ASP A 8 23.26 13.76 8.48
N GLY A 9 22.47 14.67 7.88
CA GLY A 9 22.86 15.54 6.76
C GLY A 9 22.88 14.87 5.38
N GLN A 10 22.67 13.54 5.29
CA GLN A 10 22.57 12.80 4.03
C GLN A 10 21.14 12.85 3.49
N LYS A 11 20.99 13.10 2.19
CA LYS A 11 19.69 13.25 1.52
C LYS A 11 19.33 12.01 0.70
N ILE A 12 18.22 11.37 1.07
CA ILE A 12 17.69 10.17 0.42
C ILE A 12 16.43 10.57 -0.38
N PRO A 13 16.47 10.58 -1.73
CA PRO A 13 15.28 10.73 -2.57
C PRO A 13 14.58 9.38 -2.81
N GLN A 14 13.48 9.42 -3.56
CA GLN A 14 12.61 8.29 -3.94
C GLN A 14 11.80 7.70 -2.77
N SER A 15 10.47 7.78 -2.86
CA SER A 15 9.53 7.36 -1.81
C SER A 15 9.74 5.92 -1.35
N LEU A 16 9.85 4.96 -2.29
CA LEU A 16 10.08 3.55 -1.97
C LEU A 16 11.46 3.28 -1.35
N SER A 17 12.50 4.05 -1.72
CA SER A 17 13.83 3.94 -1.10
C SER A 17 13.84 4.49 0.32
N ILE A 18 13.18 5.64 0.53
CA ILE A 18 12.97 6.24 1.85
C ILE A 18 12.19 5.28 2.76
N ALA A 19 11.05 4.77 2.29
CA ALA A 19 10.18 3.87 3.04
C ALA A 19 10.89 2.55 3.38
N ARG A 20 11.62 1.95 2.44
CA ARG A 20 12.44 0.74 2.65
C ARG A 20 13.58 0.96 3.64
N PHE A 21 14.23 2.14 3.63
CA PHE A 21 15.24 2.50 4.62
C PHE A 21 14.63 2.61 6.02
N VAL A 22 13.55 3.38 6.16
CA VAL A 22 12.84 3.57 7.44
C VAL A 22 12.28 2.23 7.98
N ALA A 23 11.73 1.38 7.11
CA ALA A 23 11.22 0.06 7.47
C ALA A 23 12.32 -0.82 8.09
N LYS A 24 13.56 -0.75 7.59
CA LYS A 24 14.71 -1.47 8.16
C LYS A 24 15.10 -0.94 9.54
N GLN A 25 15.12 0.38 9.74
CA GLN A 25 15.43 0.98 11.06
C GLN A 25 14.43 0.56 12.15
N PHE A 26 13.18 0.28 11.79
CA PHE A 26 12.11 -0.09 12.73
C PHE A 26 11.70 -1.57 12.70
N ASN A 27 12.50 -2.44 12.06
CA ASN A 27 12.24 -3.90 11.93
C ASN A 27 10.90 -4.25 11.23
N LEU A 28 10.38 -3.37 10.38
CA LEU A 28 9.16 -3.55 9.58
C LEU A 28 9.45 -4.16 8.20
N ALA A 29 10.71 -4.51 7.89
CA ALA A 29 11.13 -5.02 6.59
C ALA A 29 11.11 -6.57 6.49
N GLY A 30 10.42 -7.27 7.39
CA GLY A 30 10.53 -8.73 7.57
C GLY A 30 11.71 -9.11 8.48
N LYS A 31 11.67 -10.31 9.09
CA LYS A 31 12.66 -10.70 10.13
C LYS A 31 14.00 -11.22 9.59
N ASP A 32 14.04 -11.61 8.32
CA ASP A 32 15.18 -12.23 7.64
C ASP A 32 15.18 -11.87 6.15
N ASN A 33 16.25 -12.22 5.43
CA ASN A 33 16.41 -11.87 4.01
C ASN A 33 15.30 -12.44 3.10
N LEU A 34 14.68 -13.57 3.46
CA LEU A 34 13.62 -14.20 2.67
C LEU A 34 12.26 -13.54 2.95
N GLU A 35 11.98 -13.17 4.20
CA GLU A 35 10.83 -12.32 4.51
C GLU A 35 10.99 -10.90 3.94
N GLN A 36 12.21 -10.35 3.89
CA GLN A 36 12.44 -9.07 3.22
C GLN A 36 12.14 -9.17 1.71
N ALA A 37 12.67 -10.18 1.01
CA ALA A 37 12.38 -10.39 -0.41
C ALA A 37 10.88 -10.59 -0.70
N LYS A 38 10.15 -11.28 0.19
CA LYS A 38 8.69 -11.40 0.12
C LYS A 38 7.95 -10.07 0.35
N THR A 39 8.44 -9.26 1.29
CA THR A 39 7.88 -7.94 1.60
C THR A 39 8.11 -6.98 0.44
N ASP A 40 9.30 -7.01 -0.15
CA ASP A 40 9.63 -6.26 -1.36
C ASP A 40 8.76 -6.67 -2.55
N ALA A 41 8.56 -7.97 -2.81
CA ALA A 41 7.68 -8.43 -3.89
C ALA A 41 6.21 -7.96 -3.74
N VAL A 42 5.69 -7.89 -2.49
CA VAL A 42 4.37 -7.31 -2.22
C VAL A 42 4.38 -5.80 -2.46
N ILE A 43 5.40 -5.08 -2.01
CA ILE A 43 5.57 -3.64 -2.26
C ILE A 43 5.61 -3.33 -3.75
N ASP A 44 6.36 -4.08 -4.55
CA ASP A 44 6.49 -3.82 -5.98
C ASP A 44 5.14 -4.10 -6.70
N THR A 45 4.35 -5.08 -6.24
CA THR A 45 2.95 -5.32 -6.70
C THR A 45 2.01 -4.16 -6.32
N ILE A 46 2.20 -3.55 -5.14
CA ILE A 46 1.46 -2.35 -4.72
C ILE A 46 1.89 -1.14 -5.57
N ALA A 47 3.18 -1.02 -5.90
CA ALA A 47 3.72 0.05 -6.73
C ALA A 47 3.16 -0.01 -8.16
N GLU A 48 3.11 -1.18 -8.81
CA GLU A 48 2.43 -1.36 -10.11
C GLU A 48 0.95 -0.92 -10.10
N THR A 49 0.29 -0.98 -8.94
CA THR A 49 -1.09 -0.52 -8.77
C THR A 49 -1.15 1.00 -8.63
N ALA A 50 -0.27 1.58 -7.82
CA ALA A 50 -0.15 3.03 -7.63
C ALA A 50 0.32 3.77 -8.90
N GLU A 51 1.23 3.18 -9.69
CA GLU A 51 1.74 3.75 -10.94
C GLU A 51 0.66 3.87 -12.03
N LYS A 52 -0.30 2.94 -12.07
CA LYS A 52 -1.48 3.05 -12.94
C LYS A 52 -2.52 4.02 -12.40
N LEU A 53 -2.75 4.00 -11.08
CA LEU A 53 -3.80 4.78 -10.43
C LEU A 53 -3.48 6.29 -10.37
N GLY A 54 -2.23 6.65 -10.05
CA GLY A 54 -1.80 8.04 -9.86
C GLY A 54 -2.13 8.96 -11.05
N PRO A 55 -1.75 8.62 -12.30
CA PRO A 55 -2.10 9.40 -13.48
C PRO A 55 -3.61 9.58 -13.69
N LEU A 56 -4.45 8.67 -13.21
CA LEU A 56 -5.90 8.73 -13.34
C LEU A 56 -6.54 9.64 -12.28
N ILE A 57 -5.96 9.71 -11.07
CA ILE A 57 -6.37 10.66 -10.02
C ILE A 57 -6.09 12.10 -10.48
N PHE A 58 -4.90 12.33 -11.05
CA PHE A 58 -4.41 13.65 -11.50
C PHE A 58 -4.74 14.00 -12.96
N GLU A 59 -5.59 13.23 -13.64
CA GLU A 59 -6.11 13.59 -14.97
C GLU A 59 -7.02 14.83 -14.87
N GLU A 60 -6.86 15.77 -15.81
CA GLU A 60 -7.60 17.05 -15.86
C GLU A 60 -8.78 16.99 -16.85
N ASP A 61 -8.72 16.16 -17.90
CA ASP A 61 -9.87 15.89 -18.77
C ASP A 61 -10.83 14.90 -18.09
N GLU A 62 -11.89 15.42 -17.46
CA GLU A 62 -12.91 14.63 -16.77
C GLU A 62 -13.59 13.56 -17.64
N SER A 63 -13.66 13.73 -18.97
CA SER A 63 -14.23 12.72 -19.87
C SER A 63 -13.27 11.56 -20.07
N LYS A 64 -12.00 11.88 -20.32
CA LYS A 64 -10.91 10.89 -20.41
C LYS A 64 -10.71 10.18 -19.07
N LYS A 65 -10.72 10.92 -17.96
CA LYS A 65 -10.63 10.43 -16.58
C LYS A 65 -11.68 9.35 -16.29
N GLN A 66 -12.95 9.63 -16.58
CA GLN A 66 -14.02 8.65 -16.36
C GLN A 66 -13.87 7.39 -17.23
N ILE A 67 -13.42 7.52 -18.47
CA ILE A 67 -13.19 6.38 -19.38
C ILE A 67 -12.02 5.51 -18.89
N GLU A 68 -10.88 6.13 -18.62
CA GLU A 68 -9.64 5.44 -18.24
C GLU A 68 -9.74 4.85 -16.82
N MET A 69 -10.34 5.58 -15.87
CA MET A 69 -10.63 5.09 -14.51
C MET A 69 -11.58 3.89 -14.55
N LYS A 70 -12.62 3.94 -15.39
CA LYS A 70 -13.53 2.80 -15.55
C LYS A 70 -12.79 1.57 -16.07
N ARG A 71 -11.90 1.71 -17.08
CA ARG A 71 -11.08 0.60 -17.58
C ARG A 71 -10.15 0.04 -16.49
N PHE A 72 -9.50 0.91 -15.72
CA PHE A 72 -8.66 0.48 -14.59
C PHE A 72 -9.45 -0.36 -13.58
N ILE A 73 -10.66 0.07 -13.20
CA ILE A 73 -11.54 -0.65 -12.26
C ILE A 73 -12.03 -2.00 -12.82
N THR A 74 -12.32 -2.09 -14.13
CA THR A 74 -12.84 -3.34 -14.73
C THR A 74 -11.77 -4.34 -15.13
N ASP A 75 -10.60 -3.89 -15.57
CA ASP A 75 -9.64 -4.72 -16.31
C ASP A 75 -8.34 -4.95 -15.52
N ASP A 76 -7.74 -3.89 -14.95
CA ASP A 76 -6.45 -3.93 -14.25
C ASP A 76 -6.60 -4.32 -12.77
N LEU A 77 -7.45 -3.57 -12.05
CA LEU A 77 -7.57 -3.63 -10.60
C LEU A 77 -8.02 -5.00 -10.06
N PRO A 78 -8.96 -5.75 -10.70
CA PRO A 78 -9.35 -7.07 -10.21
C PRO A 78 -8.22 -8.11 -10.29
N LYS A 79 -7.28 -7.93 -11.24
CA LYS A 79 -6.06 -8.73 -11.31
C LYS A 79 -5.12 -8.36 -10.16
N GLN A 80 -4.83 -7.07 -9.97
CA GLN A 80 -3.89 -6.59 -8.96
C GLN A 80 -4.33 -6.97 -7.53
N LEU A 81 -5.62 -6.83 -7.20
CA LEU A 81 -6.17 -7.26 -5.91
C LEU A 81 -6.13 -8.79 -5.73
N LYS A 82 -6.30 -9.57 -6.81
CA LYS A 82 -6.16 -11.02 -6.77
C LYS A 82 -4.70 -11.46 -6.57
N ASP A 83 -3.76 -10.79 -7.23
CA ASP A 83 -2.34 -11.06 -7.09
C ASP A 83 -1.89 -10.74 -5.64
N LEU A 84 -2.31 -9.61 -5.07
CA LEU A 84 -2.09 -9.26 -3.66
C LEU A 84 -2.72 -10.26 -2.67
N ASP A 85 -3.98 -10.65 -2.88
CA ASP A 85 -4.67 -11.66 -2.05
C ASP A 85 -3.97 -13.04 -2.12
N THR A 86 -3.37 -13.37 -3.27
CA THR A 86 -2.56 -14.58 -3.48
C THR A 86 -1.23 -14.50 -2.71
N LEU A 87 -0.54 -13.35 -2.77
CA LEU A 87 0.71 -13.13 -2.03
C LEU A 87 0.49 -13.18 -0.51
N GLN A 88 -0.56 -12.50 0.00
CA GLN A 88 -0.94 -12.56 1.43
C GLN A 88 -1.22 -14.01 1.86
N SER A 89 -1.92 -14.79 1.04
CA SER A 89 -2.20 -16.21 1.30
C SER A 89 -0.92 -17.07 1.34
N SER A 90 0.06 -16.75 0.49
CA SER A 90 1.29 -17.52 0.34
C SER A 90 2.36 -17.18 1.37
N TYR A 91 2.40 -15.93 1.85
CA TYR A 91 3.49 -15.40 2.68
C TYR A 91 3.06 -15.06 4.12
N GLY A 92 1.78 -14.75 4.36
CA GLY A 92 1.24 -14.28 5.63
C GLY A 92 0.89 -15.36 6.66
N GLN A 93 1.16 -16.65 6.38
CA GLN A 93 1.08 -17.77 7.35
C GLN A 93 -0.27 -17.90 8.11
N GLY A 94 -1.37 -17.39 7.56
CA GLY A 94 -2.69 -17.34 8.20
C GLY A 94 -2.91 -16.18 9.19
N ALA A 95 -1.89 -15.35 9.41
CA ALA A 95 -1.97 -14.06 10.09
C ALA A 95 -2.72 -13.02 9.22
N PRO A 96 -3.12 -11.85 9.77
CA PRO A 96 -3.74 -10.79 8.96
C PRO A 96 -2.74 -10.06 8.06
N TYR A 97 -1.43 -10.23 8.25
CA TYR A 97 -0.38 -9.50 7.55
C TYR A 97 0.02 -10.16 6.21
N PHE A 98 0.68 -9.40 5.33
CA PHE A 98 1.18 -9.90 4.05
C PHE A 98 2.31 -10.91 4.19
N VAL A 99 3.22 -10.74 5.15
CA VAL A 99 4.42 -11.58 5.31
C VAL A 99 4.64 -11.93 6.77
N GLY A 100 4.89 -13.20 7.05
CA GLY A 100 5.14 -13.66 8.41
C GLY A 100 3.89 -13.59 9.29
N ASN A 101 4.06 -13.28 10.56
CA ASN A 101 2.97 -13.16 11.54
C ASN A 101 2.94 -11.80 12.27
N SER A 102 3.66 -10.81 11.74
CA SER A 102 3.87 -9.48 12.32
C SER A 102 3.70 -8.37 11.27
N LEU A 103 3.37 -7.16 11.71
CA LEU A 103 3.28 -5.98 10.86
C LEU A 103 4.58 -5.72 10.08
N THR A 104 4.47 -5.52 8.78
CA THR A 104 5.53 -5.07 7.88
C THR A 104 5.16 -3.74 7.21
N TRP A 105 6.11 -3.13 6.50
CA TRP A 105 5.83 -1.94 5.69
C TRP A 105 4.99 -2.22 4.44
N ALA A 106 4.88 -3.48 3.99
CA ALA A 106 3.93 -3.86 2.94
C ALA A 106 2.47 -3.66 3.39
N ASP A 107 2.15 -3.97 4.64
CA ASP A 107 0.82 -3.77 5.22
C ASP A 107 0.47 -2.28 5.34
N LEU A 108 1.46 -1.45 5.70
CA LEU A 108 1.31 0.01 5.77
C LEU A 108 1.10 0.62 4.37
N SER A 109 1.93 0.25 3.39
CA SER A 109 1.82 0.72 2.01
C SER A 109 0.54 0.23 1.32
N PHE A 110 0.09 -0.99 1.63
CA PHE A 110 -1.19 -1.49 1.14
C PHE A 110 -2.36 -0.68 1.69
N TYR A 111 -2.36 -0.29 2.97
CA TYR A 111 -3.41 0.59 3.50
C TYR A 111 -3.46 1.91 2.74
N ASP A 112 -2.30 2.54 2.54
CA ASP A 112 -2.21 3.87 1.93
C ASP A 112 -2.78 3.87 0.50
N VAL A 113 -2.31 2.96 -0.36
CA VAL A 113 -2.84 2.80 -1.73
C VAL A 113 -4.30 2.32 -1.74
N SER A 114 -4.71 1.49 -0.77
CA SER A 114 -6.11 1.08 -0.62
C SER A 114 -7.04 2.23 -0.26
N GLN A 115 -6.55 3.31 0.37
CA GLN A 115 -7.40 4.45 0.69
C GLN A 115 -7.93 5.08 -0.59
N CYS A 116 -7.03 5.42 -1.51
CA CYS A 116 -7.37 5.96 -2.82
C CYS A 116 -8.34 5.06 -3.62
N LEU A 117 -8.22 3.73 -3.47
CA LEU A 117 -9.15 2.77 -4.08
C LEU A 117 -10.55 2.78 -3.42
N LEU A 118 -10.62 2.90 -2.10
CA LEU A 118 -11.87 2.98 -1.33
C LEU A 118 -12.60 4.31 -1.51
N ASP A 119 -11.85 5.39 -1.78
CA ASP A 119 -12.40 6.71 -2.12
C ASP A 119 -13.03 6.72 -3.53
N ILE A 120 -12.70 5.73 -4.37
CA ILE A 120 -13.27 5.51 -5.71
C ILE A 120 -14.44 4.50 -5.68
N ASP A 121 -14.27 3.36 -5.01
CA ASP A 121 -15.36 2.41 -4.68
C ASP A 121 -15.17 1.84 -3.27
N GLN A 122 -16.06 2.21 -2.35
CA GLN A 122 -16.06 1.74 -0.98
C GLN A 122 -16.23 0.21 -0.85
N ASN A 123 -16.70 -0.47 -1.91
CA ASN A 123 -16.92 -1.91 -1.94
C ASN A 123 -15.75 -2.69 -2.58
N VAL A 124 -14.70 -2.01 -3.04
CA VAL A 124 -13.62 -2.60 -3.84
C VAL A 124 -12.92 -3.79 -3.17
N LEU A 125 -12.90 -3.83 -1.83
CA LEU A 125 -12.30 -4.92 -1.04
C LEU A 125 -13.30 -5.99 -0.55
N GLU A 126 -14.61 -5.90 -0.82
CA GLU A 126 -15.59 -6.88 -0.30
C GLU A 126 -15.37 -8.31 -0.83
N LYS A 127 -14.81 -8.44 -2.04
CA LYS A 127 -14.43 -9.73 -2.63
C LYS A 127 -13.11 -10.29 -2.07
N TYR A 128 -12.39 -9.50 -1.27
CA TYR A 128 -11.03 -9.78 -0.78
C TYR A 128 -10.96 -9.64 0.75
N PRO A 129 -11.68 -10.50 1.52
CA PRO A 129 -11.82 -10.34 2.97
C PRO A 129 -10.51 -10.40 3.75
N LYS A 130 -9.45 -11.03 3.20
CA LYS A 130 -8.11 -11.06 3.80
C LYS A 130 -7.40 -9.70 3.66
N LEU A 131 -7.55 -9.02 2.52
CA LEU A 131 -7.08 -7.65 2.30
C LEU A 131 -7.87 -6.64 3.16
N LYS A 132 -9.19 -6.80 3.26
CA LYS A 132 -10.03 -5.99 4.16
C LYS A 132 -9.59 -6.14 5.61
N ARG A 133 -9.39 -7.38 6.09
CA ARG A 133 -8.84 -7.67 7.43
C ARG A 133 -7.45 -7.09 7.64
N ASN A 134 -6.58 -7.09 6.62
CA ASN A 134 -5.27 -6.44 6.68
C ASN A 134 -5.41 -4.94 7.02
N ARG A 135 -6.24 -4.21 6.25
CA ARG A 135 -6.51 -2.78 6.50
C ARG A 135 -7.09 -2.54 7.90
N GLU A 136 -7.98 -3.41 8.38
CA GLU A 136 -8.53 -3.30 9.74
C GLU A 136 -7.46 -3.48 10.82
N GLU A 137 -6.62 -4.51 10.76
CA GLU A 137 -5.59 -4.79 11.76
C GLU A 137 -4.43 -3.77 11.73
N VAL A 138 -4.15 -3.18 10.57
CA VAL A 138 -3.22 -2.03 10.43
C VAL A 138 -3.77 -0.79 11.14
N ALA A 139 -5.04 -0.44 10.95
CA ALA A 139 -5.63 0.72 11.65
C ALA A 139 -5.77 0.52 13.17
N LYS A 140 -5.87 -0.72 13.65
CA LYS A 140 -5.90 -1.05 15.08
C LYS A 140 -4.54 -0.87 15.78
N GLN A 141 -3.43 -0.79 15.04
CA GLN A 141 -2.09 -0.62 15.64
C GLN A 141 -2.00 0.72 16.40
N PRO A 142 -1.65 0.74 17.71
CA PRO A 142 -1.79 1.96 18.52
C PRO A 142 -1.09 3.21 17.99
N LYS A 143 0.10 3.05 17.37
CA LYS A 143 0.83 4.16 16.73
C LYS A 143 0.17 4.65 15.44
N VAL A 144 -0.35 3.73 14.62
CA VAL A 144 -1.07 4.06 13.37
C VAL A 144 -2.42 4.70 13.70
N ALA A 145 -3.17 4.14 14.66
CA ALA A 145 -4.41 4.72 15.16
C ALA A 145 -4.21 6.14 15.74
N ALA A 146 -3.10 6.38 16.43
CA ALA A 146 -2.75 7.71 16.94
C ALA A 146 -2.39 8.67 15.80
N TYR A 147 -1.66 8.24 14.78
CA TYR A 147 -1.37 9.06 13.59
C TYR A 147 -2.65 9.39 12.80
N LEU A 148 -3.47 8.39 12.47
CA LEU A 148 -4.69 8.58 11.67
C LEU A 148 -5.71 9.53 12.32
N ARG A 149 -5.74 9.64 13.65
CA ARG A 149 -6.59 10.61 14.38
C ARG A 149 -6.04 12.04 14.42
N ASN A 150 -4.77 12.26 14.09
CA ASN A 150 -4.09 13.55 14.25
C ASN A 150 -3.39 14.04 12.97
N ARG A 151 -3.36 13.25 11.89
CA ARG A 151 -2.86 13.70 10.58
C ARG A 151 -3.79 14.79 10.03
N PRO A 152 -3.26 15.77 9.27
CA PRO A 152 -4.11 16.70 8.52
C PRO A 152 -5.06 15.96 7.58
N GLU A 153 -6.26 16.48 7.41
CA GLU A 153 -7.15 16.07 6.32
C GLU A 153 -6.64 16.71 5.03
N THR A 154 -6.43 15.88 4.00
CA THR A 154 -6.03 16.30 2.65
C THR A 154 -6.84 15.53 1.62
N SER A 155 -6.99 16.09 0.41
CA SER A 155 -7.68 15.45 -0.71
C SER A 155 -6.82 14.45 -1.49
N PHE A 156 -5.52 14.40 -1.18
CA PHE A 156 -4.47 13.50 -1.68
C PHE A 156 -3.18 13.72 -0.85
#